data_AF-A0A2E3XJ42-F1
#
_entry.id   AF-A0A2E3XJ42-F1
#
_cell.length_a   1.000
_cell.length_b   1.000
_cell.length_c   1.000
_cell.angle_alpha   90.00
_cell.angle_beta   90.00
_cell.angle_gamma   90.00
#
_symmetry.space_group_name_H-M   'P 1'
#
loop_
_entity.id
_entity.type
_entity.pdbx_description
1 polymer ?
#
loop_
_entity_poly.entity_id
_entity_poly.type
_entity_poly.pdbx_seq_one_letter_code
_entity_poly.pdbx_strand_id
1 'polypeptide(L)'
;MERTHEQVWSRRTMEPEIRVSTVVQPHEDPEKVILAVRNIFPDWSPNKNMVKRTFPHHGSADVLHGNTQSLDKFLESISEQRILDTALDAMTLDMEGGRHTDFSISRQAALVGKISFSLGERTTGGTVEISIRGEDIDHWIEDITWHQGRSAIPRRAGDELSMSEDGTPNEWFDKRGRPTIGEED
;
A
#
# COMPACT_ATOMS: atom_id res chain seq x y z
N MET A 1 6.19 -7.43 47.63
CA MET A 1 7.54 -7.64 47.08
C MET A 1 7.51 -9.08 46.55
N GLU A 2 7.56 -9.39 45.27
CA GLU A 2 8.04 -8.67 44.08
C GLU A 2 7.15 -8.97 42.87
N ARG A 3 7.21 -8.04 41.91
CA ARG A 3 6.85 -8.18 40.49
C ARG A 3 7.77 -9.27 39.88
N THR A 4 7.48 -9.96 38.78
CA THR A 4 7.46 -9.39 37.41
C THR A 4 7.22 -10.53 36.39
N HIS A 5 6.36 -10.23 35.41
CA HIS A 5 6.35 -10.63 33.99
C HIS A 5 7.04 -11.91 33.51
N GLU A 6 6.32 -12.70 32.71
CA GLU A 6 6.45 -12.75 31.24
C GLU A 6 5.56 -13.88 30.70
N GLN A 7 4.29 -13.56 30.46
CA GLN A 7 3.47 -14.30 29.51
C GLN A 7 3.49 -13.48 28.22
N VAL A 8 4.57 -13.61 27.47
CA VAL A 8 4.67 -13.04 26.12
C VAL A 8 3.81 -13.92 25.21
N TRP A 9 2.84 -13.25 24.60
CA TRP A 9 1.78 -13.81 23.80
C TRP A 9 2.35 -14.45 22.53
N SER A 10 2.32 -15.77 22.43
CA SER A 10 2.45 -16.45 21.14
C SER A 10 1.14 -16.30 20.36
N ARG A 11 0.82 -15.08 19.89
CA ARG A 11 -0.10 -14.93 18.76
C ARG A 11 0.63 -15.48 17.55
N ARG A 12 0.16 -16.61 17.05
CA ARG A 12 0.60 -17.18 15.78
C ARG A 12 0.06 -16.26 14.69
N THR A 13 0.73 -15.15 14.40
CA THR A 13 0.43 -14.27 13.29
C THR A 13 0.53 -15.10 12.01
N MET A 14 -0.61 -15.41 11.39
CA MET A 14 -0.60 -15.93 10.04
C MET A 14 -0.13 -14.80 9.13
N GLU A 15 0.86 -15.07 8.28
CA GLU A 15 1.22 -14.13 7.21
C GLU A 15 0.00 -13.98 6.29
N PRO A 16 -0.42 -12.74 5.98
CA PRO A 16 -1.60 -12.52 5.16
C PRO A 16 -1.36 -12.96 3.72
N GLU A 17 -2.42 -13.39 3.04
CA GLU A 17 -2.39 -13.60 1.60
C GLU A 17 -2.39 -12.24 0.90
N ILE A 18 -1.41 -12.01 0.04
CA ILE A 18 -1.29 -10.78 -0.75
C ILE A 18 -1.43 -11.14 -2.22
N ARG A 19 -2.46 -10.58 -2.85
CA ARG A 19 -2.69 -10.67 -4.29
C ARG A 19 -2.45 -9.31 -4.94
N VAL A 20 -1.70 -9.32 -6.03
CA VAL A 20 -1.39 -8.13 -6.82
C VAL A 20 -1.91 -8.33 -8.24
N SER A 21 -2.59 -7.31 -8.76
CA SER A 21 -3.11 -7.31 -10.13
C SER A 21 -2.94 -5.97 -10.84
N THR A 22 -2.94 -6.00 -12.16
CA THR A 22 -2.86 -4.80 -13.00
C THR A 22 -3.48 -5.06 -14.37
N VAL A 23 -3.81 -4.00 -15.09
CA VAL A 23 -4.37 -4.08 -16.45
C VAL A 23 -3.37 -3.54 -17.45
N VAL A 24 -3.13 -4.33 -18.50
CA VAL A 24 -2.33 -3.96 -19.67
C VAL A 24 -3.27 -3.53 -20.80
N GLN A 25 -3.34 -2.22 -21.04
CA GLN A 25 -4.15 -1.66 -22.12
C GLN A 25 -3.55 -1.98 -23.50
N PRO A 26 -4.35 -1.99 -24.59
CA PRO A 26 -3.88 -2.31 -25.94
C PRO A 26 -2.72 -1.42 -26.42
N HIS A 27 -2.67 -0.18 -25.94
CA HIS A 27 -1.66 0.82 -26.29
C HIS A 27 -0.40 0.79 -25.40
N GLU A 28 -0.33 -0.13 -24.45
CA GLU A 28 0.76 -0.23 -23.49
C GLU A 28 1.76 -1.33 -23.85
N ASP A 29 3.00 -1.12 -23.41
CA ASP A 29 4.08 -2.11 -23.49
C ASP A 29 3.97 -3.09 -22.30
N PRO A 30 3.63 -4.38 -22.53
CA PRO A 30 3.48 -5.34 -21.45
C PRO A 30 4.76 -5.52 -20.61
N GLU A 31 5.94 -5.37 -21.23
CA GLU A 31 7.23 -5.50 -20.53
C GLU A 31 7.37 -4.41 -19.46
N LYS A 32 6.96 -3.17 -19.78
CA LYS A 32 6.99 -2.05 -18.83
C LYS A 32 5.95 -2.19 -17.74
N VAL A 33 4.77 -2.72 -18.05
CA VAL A 33 3.74 -2.97 -17.03
C VAL A 33 4.22 -4.01 -16.03
N ILE A 34 4.77 -5.13 -16.50
CA ILE A 34 5.32 -6.19 -15.63
C ILE A 34 6.50 -5.66 -14.82
N LEU A 35 7.39 -4.87 -15.43
CA LEU A 35 8.51 -4.25 -14.74
C LEU A 35 8.04 -3.32 -13.60
N ALA A 36 7.01 -2.51 -13.83
CA ALA A 36 6.47 -1.63 -12.80
C ALA A 36 5.96 -2.40 -11.57
N VAL A 37 5.23 -3.50 -11.77
CA VAL A 37 4.79 -4.35 -10.66
C VAL A 37 5.99 -4.96 -9.93
N ARG A 38 6.98 -5.50 -10.67
CA ARG A 38 8.16 -6.15 -10.09
C ARG A 38 9.14 -5.23 -9.38
N ASN A 39 9.16 -3.95 -9.73
CA ASN A 39 9.95 -2.96 -8.99
C ASN A 39 9.46 -2.80 -7.54
N ILE A 40 8.19 -3.10 -7.28
CA ILE A 40 7.56 -3.02 -5.95
C ILE A 40 7.39 -4.40 -5.33
N PHE A 41 7.09 -5.42 -6.12
CA PHE A 41 6.88 -6.81 -5.69
C PHE A 41 7.80 -7.75 -6.48
N PRO A 42 9.09 -7.89 -6.11
CA PRO A 42 10.09 -8.57 -6.93
C PRO A 42 9.81 -10.05 -7.23
N ASP A 43 9.12 -10.73 -6.32
CA ASP A 43 8.74 -12.14 -6.42
C ASP A 43 7.42 -12.36 -7.19
N TRP A 44 6.70 -11.28 -7.52
CA TRP A 44 5.45 -11.37 -8.25
C TRP A 44 5.63 -11.92 -9.66
N SER A 45 4.76 -12.87 -10.01
CA SER A 45 4.70 -13.48 -11.33
C SER A 45 3.27 -13.47 -11.87
N PRO A 46 3.06 -12.99 -13.11
CA PRO A 46 1.72 -12.93 -13.68
C PRO A 46 1.18 -14.33 -14.02
N ASN A 47 -0.14 -14.48 -13.91
CA ASN A 47 -0.91 -15.67 -14.29
C ASN A 47 -0.73 -16.11 -15.75
N LYS A 48 -0.27 -15.22 -16.63
CA LYS A 48 0.00 -15.51 -18.04
C LYS A 48 1.21 -14.73 -18.52
N ASN A 49 1.94 -15.34 -19.46
CA ASN A 49 2.99 -14.64 -20.19
C ASN A 49 2.37 -13.71 -21.22
N MET A 50 2.93 -12.52 -21.36
CA MET A 50 2.56 -11.57 -22.40
C MET A 50 3.65 -11.47 -23.45
N VAL A 51 3.26 -11.51 -24.71
CA VAL A 51 4.15 -11.25 -25.83
C VAL A 51 4.22 -9.74 -26.07
N LYS A 52 5.40 -9.24 -26.43
CA LYS A 52 5.59 -7.86 -26.84
C LYS A 52 4.60 -7.48 -27.95
N ARG A 53 3.92 -6.35 -27.76
CA ARG A 53 2.93 -5.83 -28.72
C ARG A 53 3.60 -4.83 -29.66
N THR A 54 3.26 -4.90 -30.95
CA THR A 54 3.62 -3.89 -31.95
C THR A 54 2.43 -2.99 -32.22
N PHE A 55 2.67 -1.68 -32.36
CA PHE A 55 1.62 -0.73 -32.72
C PHE A 55 1.36 -0.76 -34.24
N PRO A 56 0.08 -0.69 -34.69
CA PRO A 56 -1.14 -0.71 -33.89
C PRO A 56 -1.50 -2.13 -33.42
N HIS A 57 -2.04 -2.22 -32.20
CA HIS A 57 -2.55 -3.47 -31.63
C HIS A 57 -4.08 -3.36 -31.46
N HIS A 58 -4.82 -4.29 -32.08
CA HIS A 58 -6.29 -4.31 -32.06
C HIS A 58 -6.87 -5.25 -30.98
N GLY A 59 -6.03 -5.78 -30.07
CA GLY A 59 -6.48 -6.62 -28.97
C GLY A 59 -7.21 -5.85 -27.88
N SER A 60 -7.80 -6.58 -26.93
CA SER A 60 -8.42 -6.02 -25.73
C SER A 60 -7.41 -5.78 -24.61
N ALA A 61 -7.85 -5.07 -23.57
CA ALA A 61 -7.10 -5.00 -22.33
C ALA A 61 -6.91 -6.42 -21.74
N ASP A 62 -5.73 -6.67 -21.17
CA ASP A 62 -5.40 -7.91 -20.50
C ASP A 62 -5.24 -7.66 -19.00
N VAL A 63 -5.95 -8.43 -18.17
CA VAL A 63 -5.73 -8.43 -16.72
C VAL A 63 -4.61 -9.42 -16.39
N LEU A 64 -3.60 -8.94 -15.68
CA LEU A 64 -2.54 -9.74 -15.08
C LEU A 64 -2.74 -9.77 -13.58
N HIS A 65 -2.62 -10.94 -12.97
CA HIS A 65 -2.68 -11.10 -11.52
C HIS A 65 -1.73 -12.18 -11.04
N GLY A 66 -1.34 -12.12 -9.78
CA GLY A 66 -0.43 -13.06 -9.14
C GLY A 66 -0.36 -12.79 -7.64
N ASN A 67 0.09 -13.79 -6.89
CA ASN A 67 0.35 -13.62 -5.47
C ASN A 67 1.81 -13.18 -5.27
N THR A 68 2.07 -12.51 -4.16
CA THR A 68 3.42 -12.21 -3.64
C THR A 68 3.52 -12.79 -2.23
N GLN A 69 4.72 -13.13 -1.78
CA GLN A 69 5.02 -13.64 -0.46
C GLN A 69 5.68 -12.57 0.43
N SER A 70 6.02 -11.39 -0.10
CA SER A 70 6.73 -10.36 0.65
C SER A 70 6.27 -8.94 0.29
N LEU A 71 6.15 -8.09 1.31
CA LEU A 71 5.99 -6.64 1.16
C LEU A 71 7.29 -5.86 1.41
N ASP A 72 8.43 -6.53 1.55
CA ASP A 72 9.67 -5.88 2.04
C ASP A 72 10.06 -4.67 1.18
N LYS A 73 10.01 -4.82 -0.15
CA LYS A 73 10.37 -3.72 -1.06
C LYS A 73 9.34 -2.59 -1.04
N PHE A 74 8.06 -2.92 -0.89
CA PHE A 74 6.99 -1.94 -0.71
C PHE A 74 7.20 -1.14 0.58
N LEU A 75 7.44 -1.83 1.71
CA LEU A 75 7.67 -1.23 3.03
C LEU A 75 8.95 -0.38 3.06
N GLU A 76 10.02 -0.84 2.42
CA GLU A 76 11.24 -0.06 2.22
C GLU A 76 10.92 1.25 1.49
N SER A 77 10.21 1.19 0.36
CA SER A 77 9.88 2.40 -0.43
C SER A 77 9.02 3.40 0.34
N ILE A 78 7.96 2.98 1.05
CA ILE A 78 7.12 3.92 1.82
C ILE A 78 7.87 4.53 3.02
N SER A 79 8.79 3.76 3.62
CA SER A 79 9.65 4.23 4.71
C SER A 79 10.66 5.27 4.23
N GLU A 80 11.37 4.99 3.13
CA GLU A 80 12.29 5.93 2.49
C GLU A 80 11.59 7.21 2.04
N GLN A 81 10.36 7.08 1.52
CA GLN A 81 9.52 8.21 1.11
C GLN A 81 8.90 8.96 2.28
N ARG A 82 8.98 8.44 3.51
CA ARG A 82 8.38 9.01 4.73
C ARG A 82 6.85 9.20 4.60
N ILE A 83 6.17 8.23 4.01
CA ILE A 83 4.71 8.24 3.80
C ILE A 83 4.00 7.13 4.59
N LEU A 84 4.54 6.72 5.75
CA LEU A 84 4.00 5.62 6.56
C LEU A 84 2.61 5.93 7.15
N ASP A 85 2.33 7.18 7.50
CA ASP A 85 0.98 7.59 7.95
C ASP A 85 -0.02 7.57 6.80
N THR A 86 0.36 8.09 5.63
CA THR A 86 -0.46 7.96 4.41
C THR A 86 -0.68 6.49 4.03
N ALA A 87 0.32 5.63 4.23
CA ALA A 87 0.19 4.21 3.97
C ALA A 87 -0.79 3.53 4.94
N LEU A 88 -0.73 3.86 6.24
CA LEU A 88 -1.73 3.38 7.21
C LEU A 88 -3.14 3.74 6.74
N ASP A 89 -3.37 5.01 6.42
CA ASP A 89 -4.69 5.49 6.06
C ASP A 89 -5.16 4.87 4.74
N ALA A 90 -4.35 4.93 3.68
CA ALA A 90 -4.71 4.41 2.36
C ALA A 90 -4.91 2.89 2.33
N MET A 91 -4.14 2.14 3.12
CA MET A 91 -4.25 0.68 3.19
C MET A 91 -5.39 0.22 4.12
N THR A 92 -6.00 1.12 4.89
CA THR A 92 -7.13 0.79 5.78
C THR A 92 -8.45 1.46 5.38
N LEU A 93 -8.42 2.33 4.37
CA LEU A 93 -9.59 3.08 3.89
C LEU A 93 -10.73 2.15 3.47
N ASP A 94 -10.44 1.15 2.64
CA ASP A 94 -11.39 0.12 2.19
C ASP A 94 -11.22 -1.19 2.99
N MET A 95 -11.12 -1.10 4.32
CA MET A 95 -11.01 -2.25 5.21
C MET A 95 -12.38 -2.88 5.52
N GLU A 96 -12.53 -4.18 5.27
CA GLU A 96 -13.73 -4.95 5.57
C GLU A 96 -13.51 -5.86 6.79
N GLY A 97 -14.08 -5.46 7.93
CA GLY A 97 -14.17 -6.29 9.13
C GLY A 97 -12.84 -6.80 9.68
N GLY A 98 -11.75 -6.05 9.46
CA GLY A 98 -10.40 -6.35 9.94
C GLY A 98 -9.75 -7.57 9.28
N ARG A 99 -10.31 -8.10 8.18
CA ARG A 99 -9.82 -9.34 7.55
C ARG A 99 -9.43 -9.19 6.09
N HIS A 100 -9.84 -8.09 5.47
CA HIS A 100 -9.64 -7.86 4.05
C HIS A 100 -9.53 -6.37 3.78
N THR A 101 -8.59 -5.98 2.94
CA THR A 101 -8.55 -4.64 2.36
C THR A 101 -8.05 -4.70 0.93
N ASP A 102 -8.48 -3.73 0.13
CA ASP A 102 -7.99 -3.48 -1.20
C ASP A 102 -7.49 -2.02 -1.27
N PHE A 103 -6.38 -1.81 -1.96
CA PHE A 103 -5.86 -0.47 -2.24
C PHE A 103 -5.08 -0.49 -3.55
N SER A 104 -4.86 0.69 -4.12
CA SER A 104 -4.20 0.82 -5.41
C SER A 104 -3.04 1.81 -5.35
N ILE A 105 -2.02 1.56 -6.17
CA ILE A 105 -0.89 2.48 -6.38
C ILE A 105 -0.72 2.83 -7.85
N SER A 106 -0.20 4.03 -8.13
CA SER A 106 0.13 4.46 -9.48
C SER A 106 1.18 3.56 -10.11
N ARG A 107 0.85 3.00 -11.29
CA ARG A 107 1.80 2.18 -12.05
C ARG A 107 2.97 3.01 -12.61
N GLN A 108 2.76 4.29 -12.88
CA GLN A 108 3.84 5.18 -13.31
C GLN A 108 4.87 5.43 -12.20
N ALA A 109 4.40 5.61 -10.96
CA ALA A 109 5.29 5.71 -9.81
C ALA A 109 6.03 4.37 -9.58
N ALA A 110 5.31 3.25 -9.65
CA ALA A 110 5.89 1.92 -9.49
C ALA A 110 6.97 1.60 -10.54
N LEU A 111 6.82 2.10 -11.78
CA LEU A 111 7.83 1.95 -12.83
C LEU A 111 9.19 2.56 -12.47
N VAL A 112 9.23 3.57 -11.60
CA VAL A 112 10.46 4.18 -11.07
C VAL A 112 10.75 3.77 -9.62
N GLY A 113 10.08 2.72 -9.12
CA GLY A 113 10.30 2.17 -7.77
C GLY A 113 9.70 3.01 -6.63
N LYS A 114 8.78 3.92 -6.94
CA LYS A 114 8.10 4.78 -5.96
C LYS A 114 6.66 4.33 -5.71
N ILE A 115 6.19 4.59 -4.49
CA ILE A 115 4.81 4.36 -4.08
C ILE A 115 4.05 5.68 -4.14
N SER A 116 2.91 5.67 -4.82
CA SER A 116 1.93 6.74 -4.81
C SER A 116 0.57 6.07 -4.75
N PHE A 117 -0.13 6.19 -3.63
CA PHE A 117 -1.48 5.64 -3.48
C PHE A 117 -2.45 6.34 -4.43
N SER A 118 -3.44 5.59 -4.89
CA SER A 118 -4.49 6.04 -5.81
C SER A 118 -5.84 5.76 -5.16
N LEU A 119 -6.57 6.82 -4.82
CA LEU A 119 -7.80 6.77 -4.04
C LEU A 119 -9.02 6.89 -4.97
N GLY A 120 -9.24 5.86 -5.79
CA GLY A 120 -10.39 5.80 -6.72
C GLY A 120 -10.30 6.72 -7.95
N GLU A 121 -9.25 7.55 -8.07
CA GLU A 121 -9.06 8.41 -9.24
C GLU A 121 -8.56 7.63 -10.48
N ARG A 122 -8.91 8.13 -11.67
CA ARG A 122 -8.35 7.62 -12.93
C ARG A 122 -6.89 8.04 -13.07
N THR A 123 -5.97 7.16 -12.69
CA THR A 123 -4.54 7.40 -12.87
C THR A 123 -4.12 7.24 -14.33
N THR A 124 -3.35 8.21 -14.82
CA THR A 124 -2.75 8.11 -16.15
C THR A 124 -1.74 6.97 -16.18
N GLY A 125 -1.89 6.06 -17.13
CA GLY A 125 -1.04 4.88 -17.22
C GLY A 125 -1.35 3.82 -16.16
N GLY A 126 -2.56 3.83 -15.58
CA GLY A 126 -3.14 2.75 -14.79
C GLY A 126 -2.56 2.54 -13.39
N THR A 127 -3.16 1.57 -12.70
CA THR A 127 -2.85 1.20 -11.31
C THR A 127 -2.24 -0.19 -11.20
N VAL A 128 -1.61 -0.42 -10.06
CA VAL A 128 -1.39 -1.75 -9.49
C VAL A 128 -2.36 -1.88 -8.32
N GLU A 129 -3.23 -2.87 -8.38
CA GLU A 129 -4.23 -3.20 -7.35
C GLU A 129 -3.64 -4.24 -6.41
N ILE A 130 -3.75 -4.00 -5.10
CA ILE A 130 -3.24 -4.87 -4.04
C ILE A 130 -4.41 -5.25 -3.15
N SER A 131 -4.53 -6.55 -2.92
CA SER A 131 -5.56 -7.16 -2.09
C SER A 131 -4.88 -7.95 -0.98
N ILE A 132 -5.19 -7.62 0.27
CA ILE A 132 -4.63 -8.28 1.45
C ILE A 132 -5.76 -8.98 2.19
N ARG A 133 -5.55 -10.23 2.57
CA ARG A 133 -6.53 -11.07 3.29
C ARG A 133 -5.87 -11.85 4.42
N GLY A 134 -6.54 -11.93 5.56
CA GLY A 134 -6.07 -12.69 6.72
C GLY A 134 -6.87 -12.40 7.98
N GLU A 135 -6.28 -12.66 9.13
CA GLU A 135 -6.84 -12.34 10.45
C GLU A 135 -6.15 -11.08 10.99
N ASP A 136 -6.91 -10.19 11.66
CA ASP A 136 -6.42 -8.95 12.29
C ASP A 136 -5.55 -8.08 11.35
N ILE A 137 -5.99 -7.91 10.08
CA ILE A 137 -5.27 -7.15 9.05
C ILE A 137 -5.12 -5.68 9.42
N ASP A 138 -6.10 -5.10 10.10
CA ASP A 138 -6.04 -3.73 10.63
C ASP A 138 -4.84 -3.54 11.56
N HIS A 139 -4.70 -4.40 12.56
CA HIS A 139 -3.58 -4.38 13.51
C HIS A 139 -2.26 -4.71 12.84
N TRP A 140 -2.26 -5.67 11.91
CA TRP A 140 -1.07 -5.99 11.14
C TRP A 140 -0.58 -4.80 10.29
N ILE A 141 -1.50 -4.02 9.69
CA ILE A 141 -1.14 -2.79 8.97
C ILE A 141 -0.62 -1.71 9.93
N GLU A 142 -1.24 -1.54 11.09
CA GLU A 142 -0.74 -0.62 12.14
C GLU A 142 0.71 -0.95 12.52
N ASP A 143 1.02 -2.25 12.69
CA ASP A 143 2.35 -2.73 13.06
C ASP A 143 3.39 -2.49 11.94
N ILE A 144 3.10 -2.88 10.69
CA ILE A 144 4.07 -2.73 9.59
C ILE A 144 4.26 -1.27 9.14
N THR A 145 3.31 -0.39 9.45
CA THR A 145 3.41 1.05 9.17
C THR A 145 3.92 1.85 10.37
N TRP A 146 4.27 1.20 11.47
CA TRP A 146 4.71 1.91 12.67
C TRP A 146 6.05 2.64 12.44
N HIS A 147 6.14 3.86 12.97
CA HIS A 147 7.39 4.60 13.08
C HIS A 147 7.44 5.41 14.38
N GLN A 148 8.66 5.79 14.74
CA GLN A 148 9.00 6.54 15.96
C GLN A 148 8.24 7.87 16.15
N GLY A 149 7.67 8.47 15.10
CA GLY A 149 6.80 9.65 15.23
C GLY A 149 5.53 9.35 16.03
N ARG A 150 5.03 8.11 15.93
CA ARG A 150 3.83 7.65 16.65
C ARG A 150 4.02 7.45 18.14
N SER A 151 5.25 7.51 18.65
CA SER A 151 5.49 7.54 20.10
C SER A 151 5.00 8.83 20.75
N ALA A 152 5.06 9.95 20.02
CA ALA A 152 4.54 11.24 20.49
C ALA A 152 3.07 11.43 20.11
N ILE A 153 2.68 11.01 18.90
CA ILE A 153 1.33 11.13 18.36
C ILE A 153 0.85 9.75 17.92
N PRO A 154 0.30 8.94 18.82
CA PRO A 154 -0.21 7.61 18.48
C PRO A 154 -1.25 7.69 17.36
N ARG A 155 -1.14 6.79 16.39
CA ARG A 155 -2.09 6.62 15.29
C ARG A 155 -2.64 5.19 15.28
N ARG A 156 -3.87 5.05 14.82
CA ARG A 156 -4.58 3.78 14.61
C ARG A 156 -5.38 3.83 13.31
N ALA A 157 -5.72 2.67 12.77
CA ALA A 157 -6.60 2.57 11.62
C ALA A 157 -7.95 3.24 11.93
N GLY A 158 -8.36 4.20 11.10
CA GLY A 158 -9.64 4.91 11.24
C GLY A 158 -9.75 5.82 12.48
N ASP A 159 -8.62 6.32 12.98
CA ASP A 159 -8.62 7.34 14.04
C ASP A 159 -9.07 8.73 13.55
N GLU A 160 -9.20 9.69 14.48
CA GLU A 160 -9.63 11.06 14.16
C GLU A 160 -8.64 11.84 13.27
N LEU A 161 -7.39 11.36 13.18
CA LEU A 161 -6.32 11.96 12.38
C LEU A 161 -6.17 11.32 10.99
N SER A 162 -7.01 10.33 10.69
CA SER A 162 -7.01 9.60 9.43
C SER A 162 -7.35 10.52 8.26
N MET A 163 -6.61 10.37 7.17
CA MET A 163 -6.89 11.04 5.90
C MET A 163 -8.35 10.84 5.46
N SER A 164 -8.95 11.87 4.87
CA SER A 164 -10.29 11.80 4.28
C SER A 164 -10.33 10.88 3.04
N GLU A 165 -11.53 10.46 2.63
CA GLU A 165 -11.72 9.57 1.46
C GLU A 165 -11.13 10.14 0.16
N ASP A 166 -11.08 11.47 0.02
CA ASP A 166 -10.53 12.18 -1.14
C ASP A 166 -9.01 12.40 -1.07
N GLY A 167 -8.34 11.90 -0.03
CA GLY A 167 -6.91 12.06 0.18
C GLY A 167 -6.51 13.32 0.95
N THR A 168 -7.46 14.15 1.38
CA THR A 168 -7.17 15.35 2.15
C THR A 168 -6.69 14.98 3.56
N PRO A 169 -5.53 15.49 4.02
CA PRO A 169 -5.08 15.25 5.39
C PRO A 169 -5.91 16.06 6.39
N ASN A 170 -6.25 15.47 7.54
CA ASN A 170 -6.97 16.17 8.61
C ASN A 170 -6.09 17.13 9.42
N GLU A 171 -4.87 16.70 9.80
CA GLU A 171 -3.90 17.50 10.55
C GLU A 171 -2.47 17.08 10.24
N TRP A 172 -1.54 18.03 10.27
CA TRP A 172 -0.10 17.80 10.16
C TRP A 172 0.61 18.26 11.42
N PHE A 173 1.69 17.57 11.78
CA PHE A 173 2.44 17.89 12.98
C PHE A 173 3.89 18.23 12.65
N ASP A 174 4.39 19.27 13.32
CA ASP A 174 5.82 19.57 13.29
C ASP A 174 6.63 18.51 14.07
N LYS A 175 7.97 18.62 14.01
CA LYS A 175 8.88 17.73 14.75
C LYS A 175 8.74 17.77 16.29
N ARG A 176 7.96 18.71 16.83
CA ARG A 176 7.65 18.85 18.26
C ARG A 176 6.24 18.36 18.59
N GLY A 177 5.51 17.83 17.62
CA GLY A 177 4.15 17.34 17.77
C GLY A 177 3.09 18.44 17.85
N ARG A 178 3.38 19.64 17.32
CA ARG A 178 2.40 20.73 17.28
C ARG A 178 1.62 20.70 15.96
N PRO A 179 0.28 20.89 15.98
CA PRO A 179 -0.54 21.08 14.79
C PRO A 179 0.02 22.15 13.86
N THR A 180 -0.21 22.03 12.55
CA THR A 180 0.31 22.98 11.56
C THR A 180 -0.73 23.38 10.51
N ILE A 181 -1.87 22.69 10.41
CA ILE A 181 -2.96 23.10 9.53
C ILE A 181 -3.72 24.25 10.21
N GLY A 182 -3.80 25.39 9.51
CA GLY A 182 -4.55 26.57 9.99
C GLY A 182 -3.76 27.54 10.88
N GLU A 183 -2.46 27.32 11.11
CA GLU A 183 -1.59 28.41 11.56
C GLU A 183 -1.36 29.36 10.36
N GLU A 184 -2.07 30.50 10.33
CA GLU A 184 -1.66 31.65 9.50
C GLU A 184 -0.29 32.14 10.03
N ASP A 185 0.67 32.34 9.11
CA ASP A 185 2.00 32.91 9.38
C ASP A 185 1.95 34.25 10.16
#